data_AF-A0A4Y2BAW0-F1
#
_entry.id   AF-A0A4Y2BAW0-F1
#
_cell.length_a   1.000
_cell.length_b   1.000
_cell.length_c   1.000
_cell.angle_alpha   90.00
_cell.angle_beta   90.00
_cell.angle_gamma   90.00
#
_symmetry.space_group_name_H-M   'P 1'
#
loop_
_entity.id
_entity.type
_entity.pdbx_description
1 polymer ?
#
loop_
_entity_poly.entity_id
_entity_poly.type
_entity_poly.pdbx_seq_one_letter_code
_entity_poly.pdbx_strand_id
1 'polypeptide(L)'
;MHEYEEMEHMEEVKEECEPEISYYIRHQGIYRPEKSTTKLRVAFDASVPSSNEISLNSLQINGGLVQEDLFSILCRFRKHRIALTTDIKKMYQIILVNPQQRDLQRILWENNPDDPVKTCKLNTVT
;
A
#
# COMPACT_ATOMS: atom_id res chain seq x y z
N MET A 1 12.47 0.98 1.13
CA MET A 1 12.01 -0.35 0.68
C MET A 1 12.66 -1.49 1.44
N HIS A 2 13.91 -1.35 1.91
CA HIS A 2 14.49 -2.31 2.87
C HIS A 2 13.60 -2.62 4.07
N GLU A 3 12.94 -1.62 4.68
CA GLU A 3 11.99 -1.87 5.77
C GLU A 3 10.80 -2.75 5.34
N TYR A 4 10.36 -2.68 4.07
CA TYR A 4 9.31 -3.57 3.56
C TYR A 4 9.83 -5.01 3.38
N GLU A 5 11.08 -5.17 2.94
CA GLU A 5 11.72 -6.48 2.78
C GLU A 5 11.98 -7.15 4.15
N GLU A 6 12.52 -6.39 5.11
CA GLU A 6 12.79 -6.86 6.48
C GLU A 6 11.52 -7.29 7.22
N MET A 7 10.40 -6.64 6.94
CA MET A 7 9.09 -6.97 7.52
C MET A 7 8.33 -8.04 6.72
N GLU A 8 8.92 -8.60 5.65
CA GLU A 8 8.25 -9.51 4.71
C GLU A 8 6.98 -8.92 4.06
N HIS A 9 6.85 -7.58 4.06
CA HIS A 9 5.76 -6.85 3.42
C HIS A 9 5.95 -6.71 1.91
N MET A 10 7.13 -7.07 1.41
CA MET A 10 7.47 -7.09 -0.01
C MET A 10 8.46 -8.21 -0.29
N GLU A 11 8.36 -8.83 -1.46
CA GLU A 11 9.33 -9.82 -1.93
C GLU A 11 9.73 -9.55 -3.39
N GLU A 12 11.00 -9.85 -3.72
CA GLU A 12 11.52 -9.74 -5.08
C GLU A 12 10.96 -10.87 -5.95
N VAL A 13 10.47 -10.52 -7.14
CA VAL A 13 9.98 -11.49 -8.13
C VAL A 13 11.19 -12.10 -8.85
N LYS A 14 11.34 -13.42 -8.75
CA LYS A 14 12.44 -14.19 -9.36
C LYS A 14 12.01 -15.00 -10.58
N GLU A 15 10.75 -14.86 -10.99
CA GLU A 15 10.18 -15.58 -12.12
C GLU A 15 10.77 -15.07 -13.43
N GLU A 16 11.21 -15.98 -14.30
CA GLU A 16 11.75 -15.63 -15.62
C GLU A 16 10.66 -15.17 -16.60
N CYS A 17 9.42 -15.62 -16.37
CA CYS A 17 8.26 -15.26 -17.19
C CYS A 17 7.22 -14.53 -16.34
N GLU A 18 6.65 -13.45 -16.89
CA GLU A 18 5.52 -12.77 -16.25
C GLU A 18 4.26 -13.63 -16.28
N PRO A 19 3.45 -13.60 -15.21
CA PRO A 19 2.18 -14.30 -15.17
C PRO A 19 1.19 -13.64 -16.15
N GLU A 20 0.18 -14.40 -16.55
CA GLU A 20 -0.87 -13.94 -17.47
C GLU A 20 -1.61 -12.69 -16.94
N ILE A 21 -1.78 -12.60 -15.62
CA ILE A 21 -2.43 -11.48 -14.94
C ILE A 21 -1.42 -10.84 -13.99
N SER A 22 -0.97 -9.64 -14.32
CA SER A 22 -0.14 -8.80 -13.46
C SER A 22 -0.49 -7.33 -13.60
N TYR A 23 -0.19 -6.55 -12.56
CA TYR A 23 -0.38 -5.10 -12.57
C TYR A 23 0.76 -4.41 -11.85
N TYR A 24 1.36 -3.43 -12.53
CA TYR A 24 2.42 -2.59 -11.98
C TYR A 24 1.83 -1.30 -11.41
N ILE A 25 1.86 -1.17 -10.09
CA ILE A 25 1.40 0.01 -9.39
C ILE A 25 2.45 1.11 -9.54
N ARG A 26 2.02 2.25 -10.07
CA ARG A 26 2.85 3.45 -10.11
C ARG A 26 3.09 3.91 -8.67
N HIS A 27 4.32 4.29 -8.37
CA HIS A 27 4.66 4.81 -7.04
C HIS A 27 5.56 6.03 -7.17
N GLN A 28 5.49 6.91 -6.17
CA GLN A 28 6.28 8.14 -6.13
C GLN A 28 6.75 8.46 -4.71
N GLY A 29 7.97 8.98 -4.61
CA GLY A 29 8.51 9.51 -3.37
C GLY A 29 7.91 10.88 -3.04
N ILE A 30 7.17 10.96 -1.93
CA ILE A 30 6.67 12.21 -1.38
C ILE A 30 7.66 12.72 -0.34
N TYR A 31 8.40 13.76 -0.71
CA TYR A 31 9.31 14.48 0.17
C TYR A 31 8.72 15.85 0.55
N ARG A 32 8.71 16.18 1.85
CA ARG A 32 8.18 17.45 2.37
C ARG A 32 9.21 18.11 3.29
N PRO A 33 10.16 18.88 2.74
CA PRO A 33 11.28 19.43 3.51
C PRO A 33 10.85 20.46 4.56
N GLU A 34 9.69 21.11 4.36
CA GLU A 34 9.16 22.15 5.26
C GLU A 34 8.67 21.61 6.61
N LYS A 35 8.55 20.28 6.75
CA LYS A 35 8.19 19.64 8.01
C LYS A 35 9.41 18.95 8.60
N SER A 36 9.91 19.50 9.71
CA SER A 36 11.13 19.06 10.42
C SER A 36 11.19 17.57 10.79
N THR A 37 10.09 16.84 10.74
CA THR A 37 9.98 15.43 11.14
C THR A 37 9.54 14.47 10.03
N THR A 38 9.29 14.94 8.80
CA THR A 38 8.66 14.06 7.79
C THR A 38 9.70 13.29 6.99
N LYS A 39 9.96 12.04 7.40
CA LYS A 39 10.68 11.05 6.59
C LYS A 39 10.05 10.96 5.19
N LEU A 40 10.87 10.71 4.16
CA LEU A 40 10.41 10.36 2.80
C LEU A 40 9.36 9.24 2.88
N ARG A 41 8.24 9.40 2.18
CA ARG A 41 7.19 8.37 2.11
C ARG A 41 7.00 7.95 0.66
N VAL A 42 6.75 6.67 0.44
CA VAL A 42 6.34 6.16 -0.87
C VAL A 42 4.82 6.19 -0.93
N ALA A 43 4.26 6.79 -1.97
CA ALA A 43 2.84 6.73 -2.27
C ALA A 43 2.61 5.82 -3.47
N PHE A 44 1.73 4.84 -3.31
CA PHE A 44 1.30 3.92 -4.36
C PHE A 44 0.00 4.46 -4.98
N ASP A 45 -0.03 4.56 -6.30
CA ASP A 45 -1.14 5.11 -7.06
C ASP A 45 -1.73 4.03 -7.98
N ALA A 46 -2.74 3.34 -7.45
CA ALA A 46 -3.52 2.32 -8.17
C ALA A 46 -4.65 2.92 -9.03
N SER A 47 -4.77 4.25 -9.09
CA SER A 47 -5.78 4.94 -9.90
C SER A 47 -5.29 5.28 -11.31
N VAL A 48 -3.97 5.32 -11.51
CA VAL A 48 -3.35 5.60 -12.81
C VAL A 48 -3.55 4.40 -13.74
N PRO A 49 -4.12 4.60 -14.94
CA PRO A 49 -4.28 3.53 -15.92
C PRO A 49 -2.94 2.94 -16.37
N SER A 50 -2.91 1.63 -16.62
CA SER A 50 -1.77 0.95 -17.24
C SER A 50 -1.78 1.12 -18.78
N SER A 51 -0.90 0.43 -19.49
CA SER A 51 -0.80 0.42 -20.96
C SER A 51 -2.08 -0.01 -21.68
N ASN A 52 -2.97 -0.71 -20.98
CA ASN A 52 -4.28 -1.14 -21.46
C ASN A 52 -5.42 -0.18 -21.08
N GLU A 53 -5.11 1.02 -20.59
CA GLU A 53 -6.07 2.06 -20.16
C GLU A 53 -6.98 1.66 -18.99
N ILE A 54 -6.66 0.56 -18.30
CA ILE A 54 -7.38 0.08 -17.12
C ILE A 54 -6.55 0.39 -15.88
N SER A 55 -7.18 0.92 -14.82
CA SER A 55 -6.56 1.10 -13.51
C SER A 55 -6.95 -0.04 -12.57
N LEU A 56 -6.07 -0.36 -11.62
CA LEU A 56 -6.36 -1.42 -10.65
C LEU A 56 -7.62 -1.10 -9.82
N ASN A 57 -7.80 0.16 -9.44
CA ASN A 57 -8.99 0.59 -8.70
C ASN A 57 -10.30 0.42 -9.47
N SER A 58 -10.30 0.48 -10.81
CA SER A 58 -11.52 0.26 -11.60
C SER A 58 -11.90 -1.21 -11.73
N LEU A 59 -10.95 -2.13 -11.54
CA LEU A 59 -11.18 -3.58 -11.54
C LEU A 59 -11.68 -4.10 -10.19
N GLN A 60 -11.40 -3.39 -9.10
CA GLN A 60 -11.77 -3.82 -7.76
C GLN A 60 -13.25 -3.56 -7.47
N ILE A 61 -13.93 -4.60 -6.98
CA ILE A 61 -15.32 -4.48 -6.51
C ILE A 61 -15.32 -3.81 -5.14
N ASN A 62 -16.16 -2.79 -4.97
CA ASN A 62 -16.39 -2.18 -3.68
C ASN A 62 -17.19 -3.17 -2.78
N GLY A 63 -16.58 -3.59 -1.67
CA GLY A 63 -17.21 -4.48 -0.68
C GLY A 63 -18.30 -3.83 0.19
N GLY A 64 -18.59 -2.55 -0.03
CA GLY A 64 -19.54 -1.77 0.75
C GLY A 64 -18.91 -1.13 2.00
N LEU A 65 -19.72 -0.37 2.73
CA LEU A 65 -19.30 0.32 3.95
C LEU A 65 -19.38 -0.66 5.14
N VAL A 66 -18.21 -1.12 5.62
CA VAL A 66 -18.11 -1.94 6.85
C VAL A 66 -18.07 -1.06 8.11
N GLN A 67 -17.67 0.21 7.97
CA GLN A 67 -17.47 1.12 9.09
C GLN A 67 -18.80 1.61 9.66
N GLU A 68 -18.92 1.63 10.98
CA GLU A 68 -20.05 2.29 11.65
C GLU A 68 -20.02 3.81 11.41
N ASP A 69 -21.19 4.43 11.49
CA ASP A 69 -21.34 5.87 11.37
C ASP A 69 -20.46 6.63 12.39
N LEU A 70 -19.67 7.58 11.88
CA LEU A 70 -18.72 8.35 12.68
C LEU A 70 -19.41 9.15 13.79
N PHE A 71 -20.60 9.69 13.53
CA PHE A 71 -21.34 10.45 14.54
C PHE A 71 -21.71 9.55 15.73
N SER A 72 -22.21 8.34 15.44
CA SER A 72 -22.52 7.32 16.43
C SER A 72 -21.30 6.90 17.26
N ILE A 73 -20.15 6.71 16.60
CA ILE A 73 -18.86 6.42 17.28
C ILE A 73 -18.51 7.57 18.24
N LEU A 74 -18.56 8.82 17.77
CA LEU A 74 -18.22 10.00 18.56
C LEU A 74 -19.17 10.22 19.75
N CYS A 75 -20.47 9.95 19.59
CA CYS A 75 -21.44 10.02 20.67
C CYS A 75 -21.13 9.00 21.77
N ARG A 76 -20.82 7.75 21.41
CA ARG A 76 -20.43 6.71 22.39
C ARG A 76 -19.11 7.06 23.08
N PHE A 77 -18.12 7.53 22.33
CA PHE A 77 -16.83 7.94 22.85
C PHE A 77 -16.95 9.02 23.94
N ARG A 78 -17.87 9.98 23.75
CA ARG A 78 -18.12 11.08 24.72
C ARG A 78 -18.96 10.70 25.95
N LYS A 79 -19.54 9.49 26.02
CA LYS A 79 -20.33 9.06 27.20
C LYS A 79 -19.47 8.78 28.44
N HIS A 80 -18.18 8.55 28.25
CA HIS A 80 -17.29 8.19 29.34
C HIS A 80 -16.48 9.40 29.82
N ARG A 81 -16.24 9.46 31.13
CA ARG A 81 -15.47 10.55 31.77
C ARG A 81 -14.01 10.60 31.32
N ILE A 82 -13.46 9.45 30.94
CA ILE A 82 -12.07 9.29 30.52
C ILE A 82 -12.09 8.48 29.22
N ALA A 83 -11.32 8.94 28.24
CA ALA A 83 -11.15 8.25 26.98
C ALA A 83 -9.67 8.10 26.65
N LEU A 84 -9.29 6.96 26.08
CA LEU A 84 -7.93 6.67 25.65
C LEU A 84 -7.90 6.61 24.13
N THR A 85 -6.88 7.24 23.55
CA THR A 85 -6.65 7.27 22.10
C THR A 85 -5.25 6.80 21.82
N THR A 86 -5.07 6.00 20.78
CA THR A 86 -3.76 5.59 20.28
C THR A 86 -3.77 5.59 18.76
N ASP A 87 -2.61 5.81 18.17
CA ASP A 87 -2.41 5.70 16.73
C ASP A 87 -1.73 4.37 16.41
N ILE A 88 -2.32 3.58 15.51
CA ILE A 88 -1.73 2.31 15.08
C ILE A 88 -0.86 2.59 13.86
N LYS A 89 0.45 2.74 14.11
CA LYS A 89 1.44 2.91 13.06
C LYS A 89 1.37 1.74 12.07
N LYS A 90 1.28 2.04 10.77
CA LYS A 90 1.27 1.05 9.67
C LYS A 90 0.13 0.01 9.76
N MET A 91 -1.02 0.39 10.31
CA MET A 91 -2.21 -0.46 10.43
C MET A 91 -2.49 -1.37 9.22
N TYR A 92 -2.51 -0.81 8.01
CA TYR A 92 -2.86 -1.58 6.81
C TYR A 92 -1.81 -2.65 6.45
N GLN A 93 -0.54 -2.41 6.79
CA GLN A 93 0.56 -3.34 6.49
C GLN A 93 0.52 -4.60 7.35
N ILE A 94 -0.36 -4.67 8.36
CA ILE A 94 -0.58 -5.88 9.16
C ILE A 94 -1.47 -6.88 8.40
N ILE A 95 -2.16 -6.44 7.35
CA ILE A 95 -3.09 -7.27 6.58
C ILE A 95 -2.37 -7.83 5.36
N LEU A 96 -2.21 -9.15 5.33
CA LEU A 96 -1.67 -9.86 4.17
C LEU A 96 -2.67 -9.92 3.02
N VAL A 97 -2.17 -9.65 1.82
CA VAL A 97 -2.89 -9.82 0.56
C VAL A 97 -2.89 -11.31 0.20
N ASN A 98 -4.03 -11.77 -0.29
CA ASN A 98 -4.20 -13.12 -0.81
C ASN A 98 -3.09 -13.43 -1.84
N PRO A 99 -2.30 -14.51 -1.70
CA PRO A 99 -1.17 -14.81 -2.59
C PRO A 99 -1.49 -14.74 -4.07
N GLN A 100 -2.67 -15.22 -4.48
CA GLN A 100 -3.16 -15.21 -5.86
C GLN A 100 -3.41 -13.80 -6.43
N GLN A 101 -3.46 -12.77 -5.57
CA GLN A 101 -3.71 -11.38 -5.95
C GLN A 101 -2.47 -10.48 -5.82
N ARG A 102 -1.34 -11.00 -5.32
CA ARG A 102 -0.13 -10.20 -5.09
C ARG A 102 0.51 -9.71 -6.38
N ASP A 103 0.31 -10.43 -7.48
CA ASP A 103 0.78 -10.01 -8.81
C ASP A 103 0.03 -8.79 -9.36
N LEU A 104 -1.09 -8.42 -8.75
CA LEU A 104 -1.77 -7.15 -9.02
C LEU A 104 -1.14 -5.97 -8.26
N GLN A 105 -0.16 -6.23 -7.38
CA GLN A 105 0.55 -5.23 -6.59
C GLN A 105 2.05 -5.27 -6.85
N ARG A 106 2.45 -5.44 -8.12
CA ARG A 106 3.85 -5.36 -8.52
C ARG A 106 4.32 -3.91 -8.59
N ILE A 107 5.59 -3.69 -8.33
CA ILE A 107 6.26 -2.41 -8.47
C ILE A 107 7.65 -2.62 -9.07
N LEU A 108 8.18 -1.58 -9.69
CA LEU A 108 9.58 -1.52 -10.11
C LEU A 108 10.37 -0.79 -9.02
N TRP A 109 11.54 -1.30 -8.65
CA TRP A 109 12.37 -0.67 -7.63
C TRP A 109 13.84 -0.77 -7.96
N GLU A 110 14.56 0.34 -7.79
CA GLU A 110 16.02 0.44 -7.90
C GLU A 110 16.56 1.00 -6.58
N ASN A 111 17.65 0.44 -6.07
CA ASN A 111 18.26 0.94 -4.84
C ASN A 111 19.20 2.12 -5.12
N ASN A 112 19.90 2.07 -6.25
CA ASN A 112 20.74 3.14 -6.76
C ASN A 112 20.48 3.33 -8.26
N PRO A 113 20.79 4.52 -8.82
CA PRO A 113 20.61 4.79 -10.25
C PRO A 113 21.39 3.87 -11.19
N ASP A 114 22.48 3.27 -10.69
CA ASP A 114 23.34 2.36 -11.45
C ASP A 114 22.96 0.89 -11.26
N ASP A 115 22.05 0.59 -10.33
CA ASP A 115 21.59 -0.77 -10.08
C ASP A 115 20.55 -1.21 -11.11
N PRO A 116 20.48 -2.50 -11.45
CA PRO A 116 19.40 -3.00 -12.29
C PRO A 116 18.05 -2.81 -11.58
N VAL A 117 17.05 -2.37 -12.34
CA VAL A 117 15.67 -2.27 -11.86
C VAL A 117 15.16 -3.67 -11.52
N LYS A 118 14.66 -3.81 -10.30
CA LYS A 118 14.04 -5.05 -9.80
C LYS A 118 12.53 -4.95 -9.86
N THR A 119 11.89 -6.10 -10.04
CA THR A 119 10.45 -6.25 -9.87
C THR A 119 10.17 -6.81 -8.49
N CYS A 120 9.32 -6.14 -7.72
CA CYS A 120 8.89 -6.59 -6.40
C CYS A 120 7.37 -6.69 -6.34
N LYS A 121 6.85 -7.63 -5.55
CA LYS A 121 5.41 -7.73 -5.22
C LYS A 121 5.18 -7.34 -3.76
N LEU A 122 4.13 -6.55 -3.53
CA LEU A 122 3.71 -6.14 -2.20
C LEU A 122 2.82 -7.24 -1.59
N ASN A 123 3.18 -7.68 -0.39
CA ASN A 123 2.51 -8.78 0.31
C ASN A 123 1.35 -8.30 1.19
N THR A 124 1.27 -6.99 1.47
CA THR A 124 0.33 -6.39 2.42
C THR A 124 -0.46 -5.27 1.80
N VAL A 125 -1.60 -4.92 2.40
CA VAL A 125 -2.38 -3.75 1.97
C VAL A 125 -1.56 -2.47 2.12
N THR A 126 -1.48 -1.67 1.04
CA THR A 126 -0.71 -0.42 0.95
C THR A 126 -1.56 0.82 0.77
#